data_AF-N9MDK6-F1
#
_entry.id   AF-N9MDK6-F1
#
_cell.length_a   1.000
_cell.length_b   1.000
_cell.length_c   1.000
_cell.angle_alpha   90.00
_cell.angle_beta   90.00
_cell.angle_gamma   90.00
#
_symmetry.space_group_name_H-M   'P 1'
#
loop_
_entity.id
_entity.type
_entity.pdbx_description
1 polymer ?
#
loop_
_entity_poly.entity_id
_entity_poly.type
_entity_poly.pdbx_seq_one_letter_code
_entity_poly.pdbx_strand_id
1 'polypeptide(L)'
;MTTYVIRAKYFGYNDEVFYVAGNRIANVFEDKAQAEAAYKKLEIDGARDFALYEVESLFDADEGLLKQLDDFVFSRCGEHVCEDGDISDDVLPESLSDEDTFEFIQLAGMQKFQLVQFEHEARFYALWSVKKQKWVEEHDEFFASLAYADQPEQLKTNVGTIFADYDYGDIQLKGSLDELSDQPVLLQAMITTQSGLKYDQKSQILTIMQGWEEEALYAVNPLLKQPLFEIKEIELEEIQRIEKELAAQYSYDDYE
;
A
#
# COMPACT_ATOMS: atom_id res chain seq x y z
N MET A 1 9.03 -23.50 1.99
CA MET A 1 8.54 -23.84 0.63
C MET A 1 8.61 -22.58 -0.20
N THR A 2 8.86 -22.64 -1.51
CA THR A 2 8.82 -21.41 -2.34
C THR A 2 7.37 -21.01 -2.53
N THR A 3 7.08 -19.74 -2.30
CA THR A 3 5.73 -19.19 -2.41
C THR A 3 5.71 -18.06 -3.43
N TYR A 4 4.71 -18.05 -4.29
CA TYR A 4 4.47 -17.00 -5.28
C TYR A 4 3.22 -16.23 -4.88
N VAL A 5 3.33 -14.93 -4.71
CA VAL A 5 2.24 -14.07 -4.26
C VAL A 5 1.94 -13.06 -5.35
N ILE A 6 0.67 -13.01 -5.78
CA ILE A 6 0.18 -11.93 -6.63
C ILE A 6 -0.38 -10.84 -5.73
N ARG A 7 0.17 -9.64 -5.83
CA ARG A 7 -0.34 -8.43 -5.18
C ARG A 7 -1.09 -7.60 -6.20
N ALA A 8 -2.31 -7.20 -5.89
CA ALA A 8 -3.06 -6.20 -6.66
C ALA A 8 -2.72 -4.82 -6.11
N LYS A 9 -2.31 -3.90 -7.00
CA LYS A 9 -2.15 -2.48 -6.65
C LYS A 9 -3.53 -1.88 -6.39
N TYR A 10 -3.58 -1.00 -5.40
CA TYR A 10 -4.68 -0.08 -5.19
C TYR A 10 -4.24 1.30 -5.57
N PHE A 11 -5.17 2.02 -6.19
CA PHE A 11 -4.95 3.37 -6.63
C PHE A 11 -5.75 4.33 -5.75
N GLY A 12 -5.07 5.33 -5.21
CA GLY A 12 -5.72 6.55 -4.74
C GLY A 12 -5.84 7.52 -5.91
N TYR A 13 -6.66 8.55 -5.77
CA TYR A 13 -6.79 9.62 -6.75
C TYR A 13 -6.41 10.94 -6.07
N ASN A 14 -5.51 11.71 -6.67
CA ASN A 14 -5.29 13.10 -6.27
C ASN A 14 -6.03 14.03 -7.25
N ASP A 15 -5.88 15.35 -7.13
CA ASP A 15 -6.58 16.30 -8.00
C ASP A 15 -6.19 16.25 -9.50
N GLU A 16 -5.22 15.41 -9.88
CA GLU A 16 -4.67 15.32 -11.23
C GLU A 16 -4.58 13.88 -11.79
N VAL A 17 -4.21 12.87 -10.99
CA VAL A 17 -3.92 11.49 -11.44
C VAL A 17 -4.22 10.40 -10.39
N PHE A 18 -4.35 9.16 -10.85
CA PHE A 18 -4.30 7.97 -10.00
C PHE A 18 -2.86 7.64 -9.59
N TYR A 19 -2.62 7.36 -8.31
CA TYR A 19 -1.31 6.94 -7.79
C TYR A 19 -1.44 5.62 -7.02
N VAL A 20 -0.39 4.81 -6.97
CA VAL A 20 -0.42 3.55 -6.18
C VAL A 20 -0.44 3.89 -4.69
N ALA A 21 -1.61 3.74 -4.07
CA ALA A 21 -1.81 3.97 -2.64
C ALA A 21 -1.44 2.76 -1.78
N GLY A 22 -1.42 1.55 -2.35
CA GLY A 22 -1.12 0.35 -1.60
C GLY A 22 -1.24 -0.94 -2.41
N ASN A 23 -1.19 -2.08 -1.72
CA ASN A 23 -1.29 -3.39 -2.35
C ASN A 23 -2.07 -4.38 -1.48
N ARG A 24 -2.83 -5.28 -2.10
CA ARG A 24 -3.43 -6.44 -1.40
C ARG A 24 -3.06 -7.75 -2.02
N ILE A 25 -2.93 -8.79 -1.19
CA ILE A 25 -2.66 -10.14 -1.66
C ILE A 25 -3.91 -10.66 -2.38
N ALA A 26 -3.81 -10.78 -3.70
CA ALA A 26 -4.88 -11.30 -4.55
C ALA A 26 -4.87 -12.84 -4.56
N ASN A 27 -3.70 -13.44 -4.78
CA ASN A 27 -3.55 -14.88 -4.92
C ASN A 27 -2.19 -15.37 -4.39
N VAL A 28 -2.15 -16.63 -4.00
CA VAL A 28 -0.95 -17.32 -3.52
C VAL A 28 -0.83 -18.66 -4.23
N PHE A 29 0.37 -19.01 -4.67
CA PHE A 29 0.67 -20.23 -5.39
C PHE A 29 1.97 -20.86 -4.89
N GLU A 30 2.05 -22.18 -5.01
CA GLU A 30 3.28 -22.94 -4.78
C GLU A 30 3.95 -23.36 -6.10
N ASP A 31 3.20 -23.33 -7.20
CA ASP A 31 3.69 -23.64 -8.54
C ASP A 31 3.90 -22.37 -9.37
N LYS A 32 5.11 -22.23 -9.90
CA LYS A 32 5.50 -21.05 -10.68
C LYS A 32 4.66 -20.87 -11.94
N ALA A 33 4.42 -21.94 -12.69
CA ALA A 33 3.72 -21.85 -13.97
C ALA A 33 2.25 -21.46 -13.77
N GLN A 34 1.62 -21.97 -12.70
CA GLN A 34 0.29 -21.55 -12.29
C GLN A 34 0.26 -20.07 -11.88
N ALA A 35 1.25 -19.61 -11.12
CA ALA A 35 1.35 -18.22 -10.69
C ALA A 35 1.52 -17.27 -11.88
N GLU A 36 2.40 -17.60 -12.83
CA GLU A 36 2.65 -16.81 -14.04
C GLU A 36 1.41 -16.78 -14.95
N ALA A 37 0.71 -17.91 -15.13
CA ALA A 37 -0.52 -17.96 -15.91
C ALA A 37 -1.65 -17.14 -15.27
N ALA A 38 -1.81 -17.23 -13.95
CA ALA A 38 -2.81 -16.45 -13.22
C ALA A 38 -2.48 -14.95 -13.24
N TYR A 39 -1.22 -14.58 -13.02
CA TYR A 39 -0.73 -13.20 -13.10
C TYR A 39 -1.04 -12.59 -14.47
N LYS A 40 -0.63 -13.28 -15.54
CA LYS A 40 -0.88 -12.81 -16.90
C LYS A 40 -2.36 -12.59 -17.16
N LYS A 41 -3.20 -13.55 -16.76
CA LYS A 41 -4.66 -13.43 -16.93
C LYS A 41 -5.23 -12.23 -16.18
N LEU A 42 -4.84 -12.03 -14.92
CA LEU A 42 -5.31 -10.91 -14.11
C LEU A 42 -4.91 -9.55 -14.72
N GLU A 43 -3.68 -9.43 -15.24
CA GLU A 43 -3.23 -8.22 -15.92
C GLU A 43 -4.04 -7.93 -17.18
N ILE A 44 -4.29 -8.95 -18.01
CA ILE A 44 -5.10 -8.81 -19.24
C ILE A 44 -6.53 -8.41 -18.89
N ASP A 45 -7.18 -9.14 -17.97
CA ASP A 45 -8.54 -8.86 -17.54
C ASP A 45 -8.64 -7.45 -16.94
N GLY A 46 -7.64 -7.03 -16.17
CA GLY A 46 -7.58 -5.70 -15.56
C GLY A 46 -7.37 -4.56 -16.56
N ALA A 47 -6.58 -4.74 -17.61
CA ALA A 47 -6.29 -3.69 -18.59
C ALA A 47 -7.42 -3.47 -19.61
N ARG A 48 -8.25 -4.49 -19.85
CA ARG A 48 -9.40 -4.38 -20.78
C ARG A 48 -10.60 -3.66 -20.18
N ASP A 49 -10.61 -3.50 -18.86
CA ASP A 49 -11.70 -2.86 -18.10
C ASP A 49 -11.24 -1.53 -17.47
N PHE A 50 -10.16 -0.93 -17.99
CA PHE A 50 -9.56 0.27 -17.45
C PHE A 50 -9.29 1.29 -18.56
N ALA A 51 -9.76 2.52 -18.38
CA ALA A 51 -9.62 3.57 -19.37
C ALA A 51 -8.16 4.02 -19.49
N LEU A 52 -7.66 4.15 -20.72
CA LEU A 52 -6.23 4.39 -20.94
C LEU A 52 -5.77 5.76 -20.42
N TYR A 53 -6.62 6.79 -20.52
CA TYR A 53 -6.32 8.13 -20.01
C TYR A 53 -6.18 8.20 -18.48
N GLU A 54 -6.72 7.23 -17.74
CA GLU A 54 -6.60 7.15 -16.27
C GLU A 54 -5.28 6.51 -15.82
N VAL A 55 -4.48 6.00 -16.75
CA VAL A 55 -3.18 5.39 -16.46
C VAL A 55 -2.12 6.49 -16.33
N GLU A 56 -1.53 6.62 -15.14
CA GLU A 56 -0.49 7.62 -14.84
C GLU A 56 0.66 7.65 -15.86
N SER A 57 1.15 6.48 -16.28
CA SER A 57 2.23 6.37 -17.26
C SER A 57 1.85 6.82 -18.67
N LEU A 58 0.55 6.98 -18.95
CA LEU A 58 0.00 7.44 -20.23
C LEU A 58 -0.46 8.90 -20.17
N PHE A 59 -0.94 9.37 -19.01
CA PHE A 59 -1.47 10.73 -18.83
C PHE A 59 -0.46 11.82 -19.19
N ASP A 60 0.79 11.71 -18.73
CA ASP A 60 1.88 12.66 -19.03
C ASP A 60 2.92 12.09 -20.02
N ALA A 61 2.54 11.06 -20.79
CA ALA A 61 3.44 10.45 -21.76
C ALA A 61 3.83 11.44 -22.87
N ASP A 62 5.10 11.41 -23.29
CA ASP A 62 5.53 12.20 -24.43
C ASP A 62 4.96 11.65 -25.76
N GLU A 63 4.90 12.51 -26.79
CA GLU A 63 4.42 12.16 -28.13
C GLU A 63 5.14 10.92 -28.72
N GLY A 64 6.40 10.69 -28.34
CA GLY A 64 7.19 9.56 -28.80
C GLY A 64 6.69 8.23 -28.23
N LEU A 65 6.41 8.20 -26.93
CA LEU A 65 5.84 7.03 -26.25
C LEU A 65 4.41 6.76 -26.75
N LEU A 66 3.56 7.78 -26.82
CA LEU A 66 2.18 7.64 -27.30
C LEU A 66 2.15 7.08 -28.72
N LYS A 67 2.98 7.63 -29.62
CA LYS A 67 3.12 7.10 -30.98
C LYS A 67 3.62 5.66 -31.02
N GLN A 68 4.59 5.31 -30.18
CA GLN A 68 5.10 3.93 -30.12
C GLN A 68 3.99 2.95 -29.72
N LEU A 69 3.16 3.32 -28.75
CA LEU A 69 2.05 2.50 -28.27
C LEU A 69 0.94 2.39 -29.32
N ASP A 70 0.60 3.49 -29.99
CA ASP A 70 -0.38 3.50 -31.07
C ASP A 70 0.08 2.66 -32.28
N ASP A 71 1.31 2.87 -32.76
CA ASP A 71 1.91 2.09 -33.85
C ASP A 71 1.92 0.59 -33.50
N PHE A 72 2.17 0.25 -32.22
CA PHE A 72 2.10 -1.14 -31.74
C PHE A 72 0.69 -1.70 -31.93
N VAL A 73 -0.35 -1.06 -31.37
CA VAL A 73 -1.74 -1.56 -31.46
C VAL A 73 -2.20 -1.63 -32.91
N PHE A 74 -1.97 -0.57 -33.69
CA PHE A 74 -2.36 -0.51 -35.09
C PHE A 74 -1.73 -1.62 -35.92
N SER A 75 -0.45 -1.95 -35.68
CA SER A 75 0.22 -3.03 -36.40
C SER A 75 -0.35 -4.43 -36.10
N ARG A 76 -1.01 -4.62 -34.96
CA ARG A 76 -1.52 -5.91 -34.48
C ARG A 76 -2.99 -6.14 -34.83
N CYS A 77 -3.82 -5.11 -34.68
CA CYS A 77 -5.27 -5.23 -34.92
C CYS A 77 -5.86 -4.20 -35.88
N GLY A 78 -5.09 -3.18 -36.32
CA GLY A 78 -5.55 -2.16 -37.26
C GLY A 78 -6.39 -1.05 -36.64
N GLU A 79 -6.46 -0.99 -35.31
CA GLU A 79 -7.15 0.04 -34.54
C GLU A 79 -6.13 0.97 -33.87
N HIS A 80 -6.54 2.21 -33.62
CA HIS A 80 -5.73 3.22 -32.96
C HIS A 80 -6.12 3.34 -31.49
N VAL A 81 -5.16 3.66 -30.64
CA VAL A 81 -5.36 4.02 -29.23
C VAL A 81 -4.96 5.46 -28.94
N CYS A 82 -4.50 6.20 -29.94
CA CYS A 82 -4.31 7.64 -29.88
C CYS A 82 -5.20 8.38 -30.88
N GLU A 83 -5.81 9.49 -30.44
CA GLU A 83 -6.60 10.39 -31.26
C GLU A 83 -6.11 11.83 -31.09
N ASP A 84 -5.95 12.58 -32.18
CA ASP A 84 -5.48 13.98 -32.20
C ASP A 84 -4.16 14.28 -31.45
N GLY A 85 -3.34 13.24 -31.20
CA GLY A 85 -2.04 13.35 -30.52
C GLY A 85 -2.07 12.94 -29.05
N ASP A 86 -3.25 12.64 -28.51
CA ASP A 86 -3.47 12.22 -27.13
C ASP A 86 -3.90 10.74 -27.07
N ILE A 87 -3.77 10.12 -25.90
CA ILE A 87 -4.29 8.77 -25.65
C ILE A 87 -5.82 8.80 -25.67
N SER A 88 -6.45 7.74 -26.17
CA SER A 88 -7.91 7.61 -26.21
C SER A 88 -8.49 7.60 -24.79
N ASP A 89 -9.68 8.20 -24.65
CA ASP A 89 -10.49 8.11 -23.42
C ASP A 89 -11.09 6.70 -23.22
N ASP A 90 -10.99 5.81 -24.22
CA ASP A 90 -11.52 4.44 -24.19
C ASP A 90 -10.52 3.43 -23.56
N VAL A 91 -10.95 2.16 -23.53
CA VAL A 91 -10.14 1.00 -23.14
C VAL A 91 -9.38 0.41 -24.34
N LEU A 92 -8.52 -0.59 -24.10
CA LEU A 92 -7.86 -1.33 -25.18
C LEU A 92 -8.86 -1.99 -26.14
N PRO A 93 -8.61 -1.99 -27.47
CA PRO A 93 -9.49 -2.60 -28.44
C PRO A 93 -9.72 -4.10 -28.17
N GLU A 94 -10.99 -4.55 -28.22
CA GLU A 94 -11.35 -5.97 -28.05
C GLU A 94 -10.68 -6.89 -29.08
N SER A 95 -10.30 -6.35 -30.24
CA SER A 95 -9.62 -7.05 -31.32
C SER A 95 -8.14 -7.35 -31.03
N LEU A 96 -7.54 -6.71 -30.01
CA LEU A 96 -6.17 -6.95 -29.60
C LEU A 96 -6.08 -8.29 -28.83
N SER A 97 -5.19 -9.17 -29.28
CA SER A 97 -5.06 -10.51 -28.70
C SER A 97 -4.55 -10.47 -27.25
N ASP A 98 -4.86 -11.49 -26.45
CA ASP A 98 -4.37 -11.60 -25.06
C ASP A 98 -2.84 -11.45 -24.93
N GLU A 99 -2.09 -11.99 -25.91
CA GLU A 99 -0.63 -11.88 -25.94
C GLU A 99 -0.17 -10.45 -26.22
N ASP A 100 -0.79 -9.79 -27.20
CA ASP A 100 -0.46 -8.42 -27.56
C ASP A 100 -0.94 -7.43 -26.47
N THR A 101 -2.08 -7.68 -25.81
CA THR A 101 -2.54 -6.93 -24.64
C THR A 101 -1.53 -7.02 -23.52
N PHE A 102 -1.02 -8.21 -23.21
CA PHE A 102 0.00 -8.37 -22.18
C PHE A 102 1.31 -7.66 -22.53
N GLU A 103 1.75 -7.71 -23.79
CA GLU A 103 2.92 -6.98 -24.26
C GLU A 103 2.71 -5.46 -24.18
N PHE A 104 1.53 -4.96 -24.58
CA PHE A 104 1.15 -3.56 -24.43
C PHE A 104 1.26 -3.11 -22.97
N ILE A 105 0.75 -3.90 -22.02
CA ILE A 105 0.82 -3.59 -20.59
C ILE A 105 2.26 -3.37 -20.14
N GLN A 106 3.19 -4.20 -20.61
CA GLN A 106 4.61 -4.06 -20.28
C GLN A 106 5.24 -2.81 -20.91
N LEU A 107 4.88 -2.48 -22.15
CA LEU A 107 5.38 -1.31 -22.87
C LEU A 107 4.85 0.00 -22.25
N ALA A 108 3.56 0.02 -21.90
CA ALA A 108 2.87 1.16 -21.31
C ALA A 108 3.20 1.35 -19.82
N GLY A 109 3.73 0.33 -19.14
CA GLY A 109 3.99 0.41 -17.69
C GLY A 109 2.71 0.44 -16.85
N MET A 110 1.62 -0.13 -17.36
CA MET A 110 0.29 -0.07 -16.73
C MET A 110 -0.04 -1.30 -15.87
N GLN A 111 0.97 -1.99 -15.33
CA GLN A 111 0.76 -3.21 -14.54
C GLN A 111 -0.10 -2.90 -13.31
N LYS A 112 -1.27 -3.56 -13.19
CA LYS A 112 -2.17 -3.47 -12.04
C LYS A 112 -1.79 -4.47 -10.96
N PHE A 113 -1.04 -5.51 -11.32
CA PHE A 113 -0.64 -6.55 -10.40
C PHE A 113 0.90 -6.65 -10.31
N GLN A 114 1.36 -7.38 -9.30
CA GLN A 114 2.76 -7.72 -9.13
C GLN A 114 2.87 -9.19 -8.73
N LEU A 115 3.71 -9.94 -9.44
CA LEU A 115 4.07 -11.30 -9.04
C LEU A 115 5.39 -11.28 -8.25
N VAL A 116 5.32 -11.65 -6.97
CA VAL A 116 6.45 -11.68 -6.04
C VAL A 116 6.79 -13.13 -5.70
N GLN A 117 8.07 -13.49 -5.77
CA GLN A 117 8.58 -14.80 -5.37
C GLN A 117 9.28 -14.73 -4.01
N PHE A 118 8.91 -15.64 -3.11
CA PHE A 118 9.58 -15.87 -1.84
C PHE A 118 10.34 -17.19 -1.91
N GLU A 119 11.67 -17.15 -1.83
CA GLU A 119 12.52 -18.36 -1.88
C GLU A 119 12.34 -19.27 -0.65
N HIS A 120 11.86 -18.69 0.44
CA HIS A 120 11.55 -19.36 1.70
C HIS A 120 10.07 -19.17 2.05
N GLU A 121 9.66 -19.74 3.18
CA GLU A 121 8.33 -19.48 3.74
C GLU A 121 8.10 -17.97 3.81
N ALA A 122 7.06 -17.50 3.11
CA ALA A 122 6.75 -16.09 3.04
C ALA A 122 6.30 -15.61 4.42
N ARG A 123 7.03 -14.65 4.98
CA ARG A 123 6.71 -14.06 6.27
C ARG A 123 6.20 -12.66 6.05
N PHE A 124 5.13 -12.34 6.74
CA PHE A 124 4.54 -11.03 6.74
C PHE A 124 4.40 -10.54 8.16
N TYR A 125 4.42 -9.21 8.29
CA TYR A 125 4.28 -8.50 9.53
C TYR A 125 3.15 -7.50 9.37
N ALA A 126 2.33 -7.35 10.39
CA ALA A 126 1.28 -6.35 10.44
C ALA A 126 1.38 -5.53 11.71
N LEU A 127 0.85 -4.30 11.62
CA LEU A 127 0.77 -3.39 12.74
C LEU A 127 -0.44 -3.74 13.63
N TRP A 128 -0.19 -3.90 14.92
CA TRP A 128 -1.20 -4.20 15.94
C TRP A 128 -1.38 -3.00 16.87
N SER A 129 -2.61 -2.50 16.98
CA SER A 129 -2.96 -1.46 17.95
C SER A 129 -3.08 -2.06 19.34
N VAL A 130 -2.21 -1.63 20.26
CA VAL A 130 -2.31 -2.05 21.67
C VAL A 130 -3.52 -1.40 22.34
N LYS A 131 -3.89 -0.19 21.95
CA LYS A 131 -5.04 0.51 22.53
C LYS A 131 -6.37 -0.12 22.15
N LYS A 132 -6.56 -0.48 20.87
CA LYS A 132 -7.80 -1.05 20.36
C LYS A 132 -7.83 -2.58 20.40
N GLN A 133 -6.68 -3.23 20.56
CA GLN A 133 -6.54 -4.68 20.48
C GLN A 133 -7.07 -5.25 19.16
N LYS A 134 -6.66 -4.61 18.05
CA LYS A 134 -6.97 -5.06 16.69
C LYS A 134 -5.81 -4.76 15.74
N TRP A 135 -5.83 -5.41 14.58
CA TRP A 135 -4.97 -5.06 13.46
C TRP A 135 -5.27 -3.64 13.00
N VAL A 136 -4.23 -2.92 12.60
CA VAL A 136 -4.35 -1.55 12.14
C VAL A 136 -4.74 -1.55 10.66
N GLU A 137 -5.77 -0.78 10.38
CA GLU A 137 -6.31 -0.56 9.06
C GLU A 137 -5.90 0.83 8.60
N GLU A 138 -5.49 0.96 7.35
CA GLU A 138 -5.28 2.23 6.68
C GLU A 138 -6.54 2.57 5.90
N HIS A 139 -6.98 3.83 6.01
CA HIS A 139 -8.15 4.33 5.31
C HIS A 139 -7.75 5.55 4.49
N ASP A 140 -8.22 5.59 3.26
CA ASP A 140 -8.19 6.75 2.37
C ASP A 140 -9.62 6.98 1.82
N GLU A 141 -9.86 8.08 1.11
CA GLU A 141 -11.20 8.55 0.69
C GLU A 141 -12.08 7.46 0.08
N PHE A 142 -11.48 6.46 -0.58
CA PHE A 142 -12.18 5.35 -1.24
C PHE A 142 -11.56 3.98 -0.99
N PHE A 143 -10.73 3.85 0.05
CA PHE A 143 -9.92 2.65 0.23
C PHE A 143 -9.74 2.29 1.70
N ALA A 144 -9.73 0.99 1.97
CA ALA A 144 -9.23 0.45 3.22
C ALA A 144 -8.33 -0.76 2.96
N SER A 145 -7.22 -0.85 3.71
CA SER A 145 -6.34 -2.02 3.72
C SER A 145 -5.75 -2.27 5.09
N LEU A 146 -5.21 -3.47 5.27
CA LEU A 146 -4.41 -3.82 6.43
C LEU A 146 -3.02 -3.17 6.29
N ALA A 147 -2.50 -2.59 7.37
CA ALA A 147 -1.10 -2.16 7.43
C ALA A 147 -0.17 -3.38 7.62
N TYR A 148 0.25 -4.01 6.52
CA TYR A 148 1.17 -5.16 6.53
C TYR A 148 2.31 -5.02 5.50
N ALA A 149 3.41 -5.71 5.76
CA ALA A 149 4.59 -5.74 4.89
C ALA A 149 5.33 -7.08 5.00
N ASP A 150 6.22 -7.37 4.05
CA ASP A 150 7.10 -8.55 4.12
C ASP A 150 8.38 -8.30 4.95
N GLN A 151 8.59 -7.06 5.40
CA GLN A 151 9.65 -6.67 6.32
C GLN A 151 9.12 -5.70 7.39
N PRO A 152 9.42 -5.89 8.68
CA PRO A 152 8.95 -5.01 9.77
C PRO A 152 9.28 -3.53 9.57
N GLU A 153 10.44 -3.23 8.99
CA GLU A 153 10.94 -1.86 8.82
C GLU A 153 10.13 -1.06 7.82
N GLN A 154 9.49 -1.73 6.85
CA GLN A 154 8.60 -1.09 5.88
C GLN A 154 7.34 -0.54 6.55
N LEU A 155 6.93 -1.10 7.69
CA LEU A 155 5.78 -0.61 8.46
C LEU A 155 6.04 0.71 9.19
N LYS A 156 7.26 1.24 9.14
CA LYS A 156 7.58 2.53 9.75
C LYS A 156 6.66 3.62 9.22
N THR A 157 6.33 3.62 7.92
CA THR A 157 5.46 4.63 7.33
C THR A 157 4.02 4.49 7.78
N ASN A 158 3.58 3.28 8.12
CA ASN A 158 2.21 3.04 8.52
C ASN A 158 1.95 3.42 9.99
N VAL A 159 2.97 3.60 10.84
CA VAL A 159 2.71 3.85 12.28
C VAL A 159 2.01 5.17 12.57
N GLY A 160 2.01 6.11 11.64
CA GLY A 160 1.24 7.35 11.73
C GLY A 160 -0.26 7.10 11.93
N THR A 161 -0.77 5.98 11.41
CA THR A 161 -2.18 5.57 11.56
C THR A 161 -2.58 5.31 13.02
N ILE A 162 -1.62 5.03 13.92
CA ILE A 162 -1.88 4.86 15.36
C ILE A 162 -2.47 6.12 15.99
N PHE A 163 -2.21 7.31 15.43
CA PHE A 163 -2.82 8.54 15.91
C PHE A 163 -4.35 8.54 15.76
N ALA A 164 -4.92 7.76 14.83
CA ALA A 164 -6.37 7.58 14.71
C ALA A 164 -6.99 6.99 15.98
N ASP A 165 -6.25 6.17 16.73
CA ASP A 165 -6.72 5.64 18.03
C ASP A 165 -6.85 6.70 19.12
N TYR A 166 -6.28 7.88 18.87
CA TYR A 166 -6.24 9.04 19.75
C TYR A 166 -6.91 10.25 19.08
N ASP A 167 -7.91 10.01 18.23
CA ASP A 167 -8.73 11.03 17.56
C ASP A 167 -7.88 12.01 16.72
N TYR A 168 -6.78 11.51 16.15
CA TYR A 168 -5.80 12.28 15.39
C TYR A 168 -5.17 13.44 16.20
N GLY A 169 -5.19 13.37 17.53
CA GLY A 169 -4.51 14.33 18.40
C GLY A 169 -3.16 13.82 18.92
N ASP A 170 -2.41 14.68 19.61
CA ASP A 170 -1.19 14.29 20.30
C ASP A 170 -1.42 13.11 21.26
N ILE A 171 -0.50 12.15 21.28
CA ILE A 171 -0.53 11.06 22.26
C ILE A 171 0.12 11.55 23.54
N GLN A 172 -0.63 11.54 24.64
CA GLN A 172 -0.17 11.96 25.95
C GLN A 172 -0.07 10.77 26.91
N LEU A 173 1.14 10.51 27.40
CA LEU A 173 1.44 9.45 28.36
C LEU A 173 1.82 10.07 29.70
N LYS A 174 1.08 9.70 30.75
CA LYS A 174 1.29 10.21 32.10
C LYS A 174 2.20 9.29 32.90
N GLY A 175 3.21 9.86 33.53
CA GLY A 175 4.14 9.17 34.42
C GLY A 175 5.52 9.82 34.40
N SER A 176 6.29 9.56 35.44
CA SER A 176 7.73 9.81 35.42
C SER A 176 8.42 8.97 34.34
N LEU A 177 9.61 9.37 33.90
CA LEU A 177 10.37 8.60 32.91
C LEU A 177 10.68 7.16 33.38
N ASP A 178 10.91 6.96 34.67
CA ASP A 178 11.10 5.63 35.28
C ASP A 178 9.82 4.78 35.26
N GLU A 179 8.63 5.41 35.33
CA GLU A 179 7.35 4.71 35.21
C GLU A 179 7.01 4.39 33.75
N LEU A 180 7.45 5.24 32.82
CA LEU A 180 7.19 5.08 31.39
C LEU A 180 8.18 4.14 30.69
N SER A 181 9.40 3.99 31.19
CA SER A 181 10.47 3.24 30.52
C SER A 181 11.33 2.45 31.49
N ASP A 182 11.81 1.27 31.08
CA ASP A 182 12.91 0.57 31.76
C ASP A 182 14.29 1.19 31.47
N GLN A 183 14.35 2.13 30.53
CA GLN A 183 15.55 2.85 30.11
C GLN A 183 15.33 4.38 30.17
N PRO A 184 15.03 4.95 31.35
CA PRO A 184 14.61 6.35 31.50
C PRO A 184 15.65 7.36 30.98
N VAL A 185 16.95 7.05 31.11
CA VAL A 185 18.03 7.90 30.58
C VAL A 185 18.02 7.93 29.05
N LEU A 186 17.76 6.79 28.40
CA LEU A 186 17.68 6.72 26.94
C LEU A 186 16.41 7.41 26.44
N LEU A 187 15.28 7.22 27.13
CA LEU A 187 14.04 7.94 26.82
C LEU A 187 14.25 9.46 26.92
N GLN A 188 14.92 9.96 27.97
CA GLN A 188 15.24 11.39 28.10
C GLN A 188 16.13 11.90 26.97
N ALA A 189 17.15 11.14 26.57
CA ALA A 189 18.01 11.49 25.44
C ALA A 189 17.20 11.57 24.14
N MET A 190 16.34 10.57 23.87
CA MET A 190 15.46 10.53 22.71
C MET A 190 14.53 11.75 22.64
N ILE A 191 13.89 12.11 23.76
CA ILE A 191 13.02 13.30 23.87
C ILE A 191 13.79 14.60 23.54
N THR A 192 15.08 14.65 23.84
CA THR A 192 15.90 15.85 23.59
C THR A 192 16.33 15.96 22.14
N THR A 193 16.47 14.83 21.43
CA THR A 193 16.96 14.77 20.05
C THR A 193 15.85 14.75 19.00
N GLN A 194 14.66 14.25 19.36
CA GLN A 194 13.52 14.12 18.44
C GLN A 194 12.56 15.29 18.58
N SER A 195 12.35 16.03 17.49
CA SER A 195 11.47 17.21 17.47
C SER A 195 10.02 16.88 17.79
N GLY A 196 9.54 15.68 17.45
CA GLY A 196 8.17 15.19 17.70
C GLY A 196 7.87 14.78 19.14
N LEU A 197 8.85 14.81 20.04
CA LEU A 197 8.70 14.41 21.44
C LEU A 197 8.85 15.58 22.40
N LYS A 198 7.99 15.65 23.41
CA LYS A 198 8.09 16.63 24.50
C LYS A 198 7.80 15.97 25.83
N TYR A 199 8.49 16.41 26.88
CA TYR A 199 8.20 15.95 28.24
C TYR A 199 8.12 17.12 29.20
N ASP A 200 6.98 17.24 29.90
CA ASP A 200 6.79 18.22 30.95
C ASP A 200 7.11 17.59 32.31
N GLN A 201 8.22 18.02 32.91
CA GLN A 201 8.68 17.52 34.22
C GLN A 201 7.69 17.80 35.36
N LYS A 202 6.94 18.90 35.30
CA LYS A 202 6.01 19.32 36.37
C LYS A 202 4.72 18.52 36.33
N SER A 203 4.15 18.34 35.14
CA SER A 203 2.92 17.56 34.96
C SER A 203 3.18 16.05 34.79
N GLN A 204 4.44 15.66 34.56
CA GLN A 204 4.87 14.29 34.27
C GLN A 204 4.13 13.71 33.06
N ILE A 205 4.15 14.45 31.96
CA ILE A 205 3.48 14.07 30.72
C ILE A 205 4.49 14.03 29.59
N LEU A 206 4.62 12.86 28.96
CA LEU A 206 5.27 12.68 27.66
C LEU A 206 4.22 12.91 26.57
N THR A 207 4.51 13.82 25.65
CA THR A 207 3.68 14.13 24.49
C THR A 207 4.42 13.69 23.24
N ILE A 208 3.75 12.89 22.42
CA ILE A 208 4.16 12.51 21.07
C ILE A 208 3.26 13.31 20.14
N MET A 209 3.83 14.27 19.41
CA MET A 209 3.06 15.26 18.68
C MET A 209 2.53 14.73 17.35
N GLN A 210 1.25 14.95 17.09
CA GLN A 210 0.64 14.64 15.80
C GLN A 210 1.14 15.64 14.74
N GLY A 211 1.48 15.14 13.54
CA GLY A 211 2.03 15.94 12.44
C GLY A 211 3.56 16.10 12.43
N TRP A 212 4.28 15.48 13.38
CA TRP A 212 5.75 15.38 13.37
C TRP A 212 6.13 13.91 13.27
N GLU A 213 6.20 13.49 12.01
CA GLU A 213 6.69 12.25 11.40
C GLU A 213 6.69 10.98 12.26
N GLU A 214 6.07 9.93 11.71
CA GLU A 214 6.14 8.52 12.10
C GLU A 214 7.43 8.10 12.82
N GLU A 215 8.57 8.71 12.48
CA GLU A 215 9.85 8.59 13.16
C GLU A 215 9.79 8.74 14.68
N ALA A 216 9.15 9.79 15.22
CA ALA A 216 9.14 10.05 16.66
C ALA A 216 8.37 8.95 17.41
N LEU A 217 7.22 8.56 16.87
CA LEU A 217 6.39 7.49 17.40
C LEU A 217 7.11 6.13 17.27
N TYR A 218 7.68 5.84 16.11
CA TYR A 218 8.44 4.60 15.86
C TYR A 218 9.65 4.48 16.78
N ALA A 219 10.40 5.56 16.97
CA ALA A 219 11.62 5.56 17.78
C ALA A 219 11.35 5.48 19.28
N VAL A 220 10.28 6.12 19.77
CA VAL A 220 9.96 6.11 21.21
C VAL A 220 9.27 4.82 21.65
N ASN A 221 8.47 4.19 20.78
CA ASN A 221 7.64 3.03 21.13
C ASN A 221 8.42 1.88 21.80
N PRO A 222 9.61 1.46 21.31
CA PRO A 222 10.41 0.39 21.94
C PRO A 222 10.97 0.74 23.32
N LEU A 223 11.03 2.04 23.67
CA LEU A 223 11.50 2.49 24.98
C LEU A 223 10.37 2.50 26.02
N LEU A 224 9.12 2.40 25.60
CA LEU A 224 7.98 2.43 26.51
C LEU A 224 7.79 1.04 27.16
N LYS A 225 7.53 1.02 28.46
CA LYS A 225 7.08 -0.19 29.18
C LYS A 225 5.75 -0.72 28.65
N GLN A 226 4.88 0.20 28.23
CA GLN A 226 3.62 -0.11 27.56
C GLN A 226 3.73 0.43 26.13
N PRO A 227 3.95 -0.44 25.14
CA PRO A 227 3.97 -0.01 23.76
C PRO A 227 2.59 0.51 23.32
N LEU A 228 2.60 1.46 22.39
CA LEU A 228 1.42 2.01 21.74
C LEU A 228 0.94 1.11 20.60
N PHE A 229 1.89 0.45 19.95
CA PHE A 229 1.67 -0.52 18.89
C PHE A 229 2.71 -1.63 18.96
N GLU A 230 2.39 -2.76 18.34
CA GLU A 230 3.31 -3.88 18.15
C GLU A 230 3.39 -4.21 16.66
N ILE A 231 4.56 -4.63 16.19
CA ILE A 231 4.69 -5.23 14.86
C ILE A 231 4.72 -6.74 15.08
N LYS A 232 3.73 -7.45 14.54
CA LYS A 232 3.56 -8.90 14.76
C LYS A 232 3.61 -9.64 13.45
N GLU A 233 4.16 -10.84 13.47
CA GLU A 233 4.02 -11.78 12.37
C GLU A 233 2.54 -12.11 12.16
N ILE A 234 2.13 -12.17 10.90
CA ILE A 234 0.77 -12.47 10.49
C ILE A 234 0.79 -13.46 9.33
N GLU A 235 -0.09 -14.45 9.39
CA GLU A 235 -0.19 -15.48 8.37
C GLU A 235 -0.86 -14.95 7.10
N LEU A 236 -0.45 -15.50 5.95
CA LEU A 236 -0.99 -15.14 4.63
C LEU A 236 -2.51 -15.29 4.55
N GLU A 237 -3.05 -16.37 5.11
CA GLU A 237 -4.49 -16.64 5.10
C GLU A 237 -5.28 -15.59 5.90
N GLU A 238 -4.68 -15.10 7.00
CA GLU A 238 -5.29 -14.06 7.83
C GLU A 238 -5.28 -12.71 7.10
N ILE A 239 -4.17 -12.36 6.43
CA ILE A 239 -4.11 -11.16 5.59
C ILE A 239 -5.19 -11.22 4.50
N GLN A 240 -5.28 -12.33 3.77
CA GLN A 240 -6.28 -12.49 2.70
C GLN A 240 -7.71 -12.37 3.23
N ARG A 241 -7.99 -12.91 4.43
CA ARG A 241 -9.31 -12.78 5.06
C ARG A 241 -9.63 -11.32 5.37
N ILE A 242 -8.73 -10.62 6.06
CA ILE A 242 -8.92 -9.21 6.45
C ILE A 242 -9.07 -8.32 5.22
N GLU A 243 -8.18 -8.46 4.23
CA GLU A 243 -8.23 -7.67 3.00
C GLU A 243 -9.52 -7.90 2.22
N LYS A 244 -10.04 -9.14 2.19
CA LYS A 244 -11.33 -9.42 1.55
C LYS A 244 -12.50 -8.81 2.31
N GLU A 245 -12.46 -8.81 3.64
CA GLU A 245 -13.48 -8.18 4.48
C GLU A 245 -13.46 -6.65 4.32
N LEU A 246 -12.29 -6.03 4.27
CA LEU A 246 -12.12 -4.60 4.00
C LEU A 246 -12.58 -4.26 2.58
N ALA A 247 -12.19 -5.06 1.58
CA ALA A 247 -12.67 -4.89 0.21
C ALA A 247 -14.20 -4.88 0.15
N ALA A 248 -14.87 -5.86 0.76
CA ALA A 248 -16.34 -5.94 0.73
C ALA A 248 -17.04 -4.79 1.48
N GLN A 249 -16.39 -4.19 2.48
CA GLN A 249 -16.96 -3.06 3.23
C GLN A 249 -16.79 -1.72 2.52
N TYR A 250 -15.76 -1.60 1.67
CA TYR A 250 -15.34 -0.35 1.04
C TYR A 250 -15.29 -0.43 -0.50
N SER A 251 -15.82 -1.50 -1.12
CA SER A 251 -15.90 -1.66 -2.58
C SER A 251 -17.07 -0.89 -3.19
N TYR A 252 -16.83 -0.38 -4.40
CA TYR A 252 -17.80 0.32 -5.26
C TYR A 252 -18.93 -0.55 -5.83
N ASP A 253 -18.99 -1.85 -5.53
CA ASP A 253 -19.95 -2.77 -6.18
C ASP A 253 -21.43 -2.51 -5.80
N ASP A 254 -21.71 -1.68 -4.80
CA ASP A 254 -23.07 -1.37 -4.31
C ASP A 254 -23.64 -0.02 -4.83
N TYR A 255 -22.98 0.65 -5.78
CA TYR A 255 -23.50 1.82 -6.48
C TYR A 255 -23.84 1.51 -7.96
N GLU A 256 -24.75 0.57 -8.20
CA GLU A 256 -25.56 0.49 -9.44
C GLU A 256 -26.96 1.08 -9.24
#